data_AF-A0AAX4JG44-F1
#
_entry.id   AF-A0AAX4JG44-F1
#
_cell.length_a   1.000
_cell.length_b   1.000
_cell.length_c   1.000
_cell.angle_alpha   90.00
_cell.angle_beta   90.00
_cell.angle_gamma   90.00
#
_symmetry.space_group_name_H-M   'P 1'
#
loop_
_entity.id
_entity.type
_entity.pdbx_description
1 polymer ?
#
loop_
_entity_poly.entity_id
_entity_poly.type
_entity_poly.pdbx_seq_one_letter_code
_entity_poly.pdbx_strand_id
1 'polypeptide(L)' 'MQGNLRDSKILRLKKEENMYVEEIKNFENNLNTQDKNEYIYENNLLMNQLEETKKALEQVQKRLKEFEGEADL' A
#
# COMPACT_ATOMS: atom_id res chain seq x y z
N MET A 1 25.76 13.49 8.35
CA MET A 1 25.29 12.12 8.70
C MET A 1 23.76 11.98 8.72
N GLN A 2 22.95 13.02 8.94
CA GLN A 2 21.48 12.92 8.94
C GLN A 2 20.84 12.72 7.53
N GLY A 3 21.43 13.24 6.46
CA GLY A 3 20.92 13.06 5.08
C GLY A 3 20.79 11.60 4.66
N ASN A 4 21.84 10.78 4.86
CA ASN A 4 21.82 9.36 4.51
C ASN A 4 20.74 8.54 5.23
N LEU A 5 20.39 8.90 6.47
CA LEU A 5 19.33 8.22 7.21
C LEU A 5 17.93 8.59 6.72
N ARG A 6 17.71 9.86 6.37
CA ARG A 6 16.45 10.35 5.78
C ARG A 6 16.23 9.72 4.40
N ASP A 7 17.24 9.75 3.54
CA ASP A 7 17.16 9.19 2.19
C ASP A 7 16.93 7.68 2.23
N SER A 8 17.57 6.97 3.17
CA SER A 8 17.33 5.54 3.38
C SER A 8 15.90 5.24 3.86
N LYS A 9 15.31 6.09 4.71
CA LYS A 9 13.92 5.94 5.16
C LYS A 9 12.93 6.20 4.02
N ILE A 10 13.14 7.26 3.23
CA ILE A 10 12.31 7.57 2.06
C ILE A 10 12.38 6.42 1.04
N LEU A 11 13.58 5.91 0.77
CA LEU A 11 13.74 4.77 -0.14
C LEU A 11 12.99 3.53 0.34
N ARG A 12 13.02 3.26 1.65
CA ARG A 12 12.25 2.14 2.23
C ARG A 12 10.76 2.35 2.09
N LEU A 13 10.26 3.55 2.40
CA LEU A 13 8.84 3.88 2.27
C LEU A 13 8.36 3.79 0.81
N LYS A 14 9.16 4.20 -0.17
CA LYS A 14 8.83 4.04 -1.60
C LYS A 14 8.77 2.56 -2.02
N LYS A 15 9.62 1.71 -1.45
CA LYS A 15 9.55 0.25 -1.67
C LYS A 15 8.29 -0.34 -1.04
N GLU A 16 7.96 0.06 0.19
CA GLU A 16 6.72 -0.34 0.88
C GLU A 16 5.47 0.11 0.08
N GLU A 17 5.47 1.35 -0.43
CA GLU A 17 4.40 1.88 -1.28
C GLU A 17 4.18 1.03 -2.53
N ASN A 18 5.25 0.75 -3.27
CA ASN A 18 5.17 -0.08 -4.49
C ASN A 18 4.66 -1.49 -4.19
N MET A 19 5.13 -2.10 -3.09
CA MET A 19 4.66 -3.42 -2.66
C MET A 19 3.15 -3.43 -2.41
N TYR A 20 2.63 -2.46 -1.66
CA TYR A 20 1.19 -2.35 -1.40
C TYR A 20 0.38 -2.08 -2.68
N VAL A 21 0.91 -1.28 -3.61
CA VAL A 21 0.25 -1.03 -4.91
C VAL A 21 0.15 -2.31 -5.74
N GLU A 22 1.21 -3.13 -5.77
CA GLU A 22 1.19 -4.42 -6.47
C GLU A 22 0.22 -5.40 -5.80
N GLU A 23 0.21 -5.46 -4.47
CA GLU A 23 -0.69 -6.32 -3.71
C GLU A 23 -2.17 -5.96 -3.90
N ILE A 24 -2.50 -4.66 -3.89
CA ILE A 24 -3.84 -4.15 -4.23
C ILE A 24 -4.28 -4.60 -5.61
N LYS A 25 -3.40 -4.47 -6.62
CA LYS A 25 -3.71 -4.93 -7.99
C LYS A 25 -3.97 -6.42 -8.04
N ASN A 26 -3.22 -7.22 -7.29
CA ASN A 26 -3.42 -8.66 -7.22
C ASN A 26 -4.78 -9.02 -6.58
N PHE A 27 -5.16 -8.36 -5.49
CA PHE A 27 -6.48 -8.55 -4.90
C PHE A 27 -7.62 -8.15 -5.84
N GLU A 28 -7.49 -7.00 -6.51
CA GLU A 28 -8.49 -6.53 -7.48
C GLU A 28 -8.60 -7.49 -8.67
N ASN A 29 -7.50 -8.04 -9.16
CA ASN A 29 -7.50 -9.07 -10.21
C ASN A 29 -8.17 -10.38 -9.75
N ASN A 30 -7.88 -10.84 -8.53
CA ASN A 30 -8.50 -12.04 -7.98
C ASN A 30 -10.02 -11.87 -7.83
N LEU A 31 -10.46 -10.73 -7.28
CA LEU A 31 -11.88 -10.40 -7.13
C LEU A 31 -12.63 -10.23 -8.47
N ASN A 32 -11.92 -9.83 -9.53
CA ASN A 32 -12.49 -9.71 -10.87
C ASN A 32 -12.58 -11.04 -11.62
N THR A 33 -11.74 -12.01 -11.27
CA THR A 33 -11.67 -13.33 -11.94
C THR A 33 -12.45 -14.41 -11.22
N GLN A 34 -12.68 -14.27 -9.91
CA GLN A 34 -13.50 -15.21 -9.14
C GLN A 34 -14.99 -15.00 -9.38
N ASP A 35 -15.74 -16.11 -9.52
CA ASP A 35 -17.20 -16.07 -9.53
C ASP A 35 -17.69 -15.62 -8.14
N LYS A 36 -18.44 -14.51 -8.13
CA LYS A 36 -18.91 -13.88 -6.90
C LYS A 36 -19.90 -14.73 -6.11
N ASN A 37 -20.60 -15.65 -6.77
CA ASN A 37 -21.64 -16.45 -6.16
C ASN A 37 -21.12 -17.78 -5.59
N GLU A 38 -20.01 -18.30 -6.11
CA GLU A 38 -19.41 -19.56 -5.67
C GLU A 38 -18.44 -19.36 -4.49
N TYR A 39 -17.74 -18.22 -4.44
CA TYR A 39 -16.66 -17.95 -3.48
C TYR A 39 -16.96 -16.79 -2.53
N ILE A 40 -18.18 -16.72 -1.99
CA ILE A 40 -18.63 -15.58 -1.17
C ILE A 40 -17.70 -15.32 0.03
N TYR A 41 -17.26 -16.38 0.72
CA TYR A 41 -16.39 -16.24 1.89
C TYR A 41 -15.01 -15.72 1.51
N GLU A 42 -14.39 -16.32 0.50
CA GLU A 42 -13.07 -15.94 0.01
C GLU A 42 -13.08 -14.52 -0.56
N ASN A 43 -14.14 -14.14 -1.28
CA ASN A 43 -14.31 -12.79 -1.80
C ASN A 43 -14.44 -11.77 -0.67
N ASN A 44 -15.19 -12.08 0.39
CA ASN A 44 -15.29 -11.20 1.56
C ASN A 44 -13.95 -11.06 2.28
N LEU A 45 -13.18 -12.15 2.40
CA LEU A 45 -11.84 -12.11 2.97
C LEU A 45 -10.89 -11.24 2.12
N LEU A 46 -10.89 -11.42 0.80
CA LEU A 46 -10.09 -10.62 -0.14
C LEU A 46 -10.48 -9.14 -0.11
N MET A 47 -11.78 -8.83 0.01
CA MET A 47 -12.25 -7.45 0.15
C MET A 47 -11.76 -6.80 1.45
N ASN A 48 -11.76 -7.55 2.57
CA ASN A 48 -11.21 -7.05 3.84
C ASN A 48 -9.69 -6.81 3.73
N GLN A 49 -8.96 -7.76 3.16
CA GLN A 49 -7.51 -7.62 2.92
C GLN A 49 -7.19 -6.44 2.02
N LEU A 50 -7.98 -6.24 0.95
CA LEU A 50 -7.87 -5.09 0.06
C LEU A 50 -8.07 -3.77 0.81
N GLU A 51 -9.08 -3.68 1.69
CA GLU A 51 -9.34 -2.47 2.47
C GLU A 51 -8.21 -2.17 3.46
N GLU A 52 -7.72 -3.18 4.19
CA GLU A 52 -6.60 -3.03 5.12
C GLU A 52 -5.32 -2.60 4.40
N THR A 53 -5.05 -3.19 3.23
CA THR A 53 -3.88 -2.84 2.41
C THR A 53 -3.97 -1.42 1.87
N LYS A 54 -5.17 -0.97 1.45
CA LYS A 54 -5.42 0.42 1.05
C LYS A 54 -5.16 1.41 2.20
N LYS A 55 -5.58 1.08 3.42
CA LYS A 55 -5.29 1.90 4.61
C LYS A 55 -3.79 1.95 4.93
N ALA A 56 -3.08 0.82 4.80
CA ALA A 56 -1.63 0.78 5.00
C ALA A 56 -0.89 1.64 3.96
N LEU A 57 -1.30 1.56 2.69
CA LEU A 57 -0.78 2.39 1.61
C LEU A 57 -0.98 3.88 1.90
N GLU A 58 -2.17 4.29 2.33
CA GLU A 58 -2.48 5.68 2.67
C GLU A 58 -1.56 6.21 3.77
N GLN A 59 -1.27 5.40 4.80
CA GLN A 59 -0.34 5.77 5.87
C GLN A 59 1.10 5.95 5.37
N VAL A 60 1.57 5.06 4.47
CA VAL A 60 2.89 5.19 3.85
C VAL A 60 2.98 6.46 3.01
N GLN A 61 1.96 6.73 2.20
CA GLN A 61 1.88 7.93 1.37
C GLN A 61 1.85 9.21 2.19
N LYS A 62 1.12 9.20 3.32
CA LYS A 62 1.12 10.33 4.26
C LYS A 62 2.52 10.60 4.82
N ARG A 63 3.23 9.56 5.26
CA ARG A 63 4.62 9.69 5.75
C ARG A 63 5.58 10.17 4.67
N LEU A 64 5.43 9.70 3.43
CA LEU A 64 6.22 10.18 2.30
C LEU A 64 6.01 11.69 2.07
N LYS A 65 4.76 12.16 2.10
CA LYS A 65 4.43 13.59 2.00
C LYS A 65 5.00 14.42 3.15
N GLU A 66 5.01 13.89 4.37
CA GLU A 66 5.65 14.57 5.52
C GLU A 66 7.15 14.79 5.26
N PHE A 67 7.85 13.78 4.72
CA PHE A 67 9.25 13.95 4.34
C PHE A 67 9.45 14.94 3.19
N GLU A 68 8.55 15.00 2.21
CA GLU A 68 8.61 15.97 1.12
C GLU A 68 8.40 17.40 1.63
N GLY A 69 7.43 17.64 2.52
CA GLY A 69 7.16 18.95 3.12
C GLY A 69 8.24 19.44 4.10
N GLU A 70 8.93 18.52 4.79
CA GLU A 70 10.11 18.85 5.61
C GLU A 70 11.33 19.31 4.77
N ALA A 71 11.33 19.09 3.45
CA ALA A 71 12.45 19.53 2.60
C ALA A 71 12.45 21.04 2.31
N ASP A 72 11.31 21.71 2.52
CA ASP A 72 11.06 23.11 2.15
C ASP A 72 11.23 24.11 3.32
N LEU A 73 11.64 23.65 4.51
CA LEU A 73 11.94 24.46 5.71
C LEU A 73 13.43 24.42 6.06
#